data_AF-R0M4F0-F1
#
_entry.id   AF-R0M4F0-F1
#
_cell.length_a   1.000
_cell.length_b   1.000
_cell.length_c   1.000
_cell.angle_alpha   90.00
_cell.angle_beta   90.00
_cell.angle_gamma   90.00
#
_symmetry.space_group_name_H-M   'P 1'
#
loop_
_entity.id
_entity.type
_entity.pdbx_description
1 polymer ?
#
loop_
_entity_poly.entity_id
_entity_poly.type
_entity_poly.pdbx_seq_one_letter_code
_entity_poly.pdbx_strand_id
1 'polypeptide(L)'
;MFLTKSNMIISFCLLTSFISANYEFLVPRFSKEGEKYYVHLMIDDDELKLKECKISSGYHKNNTYYSKSVSFKTEHHRMGRELIIDITDIPKNLPYAYDLVVYTDEWFNFKSYEFAFSDKEDNFILYDRDYEADFKSDSDSN
;
A
#
# COMPACT_ATOMS: atom_id res chain seq x y z
N MET A 1 32.60 -37.81 -2.60
CA MET A 1 31.18 -37.42 -2.63
C MET A 1 31.02 -36.04 -1.97
N PHE A 2 31.52 -34.99 -2.62
CA PHE A 2 31.51 -33.61 -2.10
C PHE A 2 30.67 -32.65 -2.98
N LEU A 3 30.05 -33.17 -4.06
CA LEU A 3 29.36 -32.38 -5.09
C LEU A 3 27.86 -32.15 -4.83
N THR A 4 27.26 -32.77 -3.80
CA THR A 4 25.82 -32.66 -3.54
C THR A 4 25.45 -31.51 -2.60
N LYS A 5 26.34 -31.12 -1.66
CA LYS A 5 26.07 -30.02 -0.71
C LYS A 5 26.11 -28.63 -1.37
N SER A 6 27.03 -28.40 -2.31
CA SER A 6 27.13 -27.11 -3.01
C SER A 6 25.94 -26.84 -3.93
N ASN A 7 25.41 -27.87 -4.60
CA ASN A 7 24.19 -27.74 -5.41
C ASN A 7 22.96 -27.43 -4.54
N MET A 8 22.89 -28.00 -3.32
CA MET A 8 21.77 -27.73 -2.41
C MET A 8 21.78 -26.28 -1.90
N ILE A 9 22.96 -25.73 -1.60
CA ILE A 9 23.11 -24.33 -1.16
C ILE A 9 22.80 -23.37 -2.31
N ILE A 10 23.30 -23.62 -3.52
CA ILE A 10 23.02 -22.78 -4.69
C ILE A 10 21.52 -22.83 -5.03
N SER A 11 20.90 -24.02 -5.01
CA SER A 11 19.46 -24.16 -5.20
C SER A 11 18.65 -23.45 -4.11
N PHE A 12 19.09 -23.49 -2.84
CA PHE A 12 18.44 -22.76 -1.75
C PHE A 12 18.60 -21.24 -1.90
N CYS A 13 19.78 -20.74 -2.29
CA CYS A 13 20.02 -19.32 -2.54
C CYS A 13 19.20 -18.79 -3.72
N LEU A 14 19.07 -19.56 -4.80
CA LEU A 14 18.17 -19.24 -5.92
C LEU A 14 16.70 -19.26 -5.45
N LEU A 15 16.29 -20.26 -4.66
CA LEU A 15 14.93 -20.31 -4.11
C LEU A 15 14.63 -19.10 -3.21
N THR A 16 15.54 -18.71 -2.33
CA THR A 16 15.35 -17.55 -1.43
C THR A 16 15.33 -16.23 -2.18
N SER A 17 16.03 -16.12 -3.32
CA SER A 17 15.93 -14.92 -4.17
C SER A 17 14.62 -14.87 -4.96
N PHE A 18 13.99 -16.01 -5.26
CA PHE A 18 12.61 -16.07 -5.76
C PHE A 18 11.54 -15.81 -4.69
N ILE A 19 11.85 -16.03 -3.41
CA ILE A 19 10.88 -15.92 -2.28
C ILE A 19 10.96 -14.56 -1.58
N SER A 20 11.99 -13.74 -1.83
CA SER A 20 12.02 -12.35 -1.37
C SER A 20 10.85 -11.58 -2.00
N ALA A 21 9.99 -11.00 -1.16
CA ALA A 21 8.71 -10.42 -1.53
C ALA A 21 8.78 -9.49 -2.76
N ASN A 22 7.85 -9.65 -3.70
CA ASN A 22 7.67 -8.81 -4.91
C ASN A 22 7.31 -7.34 -4.59
N TYR A 23 7.15 -7.01 -3.31
CA TYR A 23 6.72 -5.70 -2.84
C TYR A 23 7.62 -5.22 -1.71
N GLU A 24 8.10 -3.98 -1.83
CA GLU A 24 8.56 -3.20 -0.69
C GLU A 24 7.38 -2.45 -0.05
N PHE A 25 7.32 -2.48 1.27
CA PHE A 25 6.25 -1.88 2.04
C PHE A 25 6.58 -0.44 2.41
N LEU A 26 5.69 0.48 2.05
CA LEU A 26 5.84 1.92 2.29
C LEU A 26 4.80 2.41 3.29
N VAL A 27 5.23 3.25 4.24
CA VAL A 27 4.32 3.89 5.19
C VAL A 27 3.68 5.11 4.54
N PRO A 28 2.35 5.13 4.32
CA PRO A 28 1.68 6.29 3.77
C PRO A 28 1.60 7.43 4.79
N ARG A 29 1.71 8.67 4.29
CA ARG A 29 1.35 9.89 5.02
C ARG A 29 0.14 10.53 4.35
N PHE A 30 -0.67 11.25 5.12
CA PHE A 30 -1.94 11.80 4.64
C PHE A 30 -1.95 13.31 4.71
N SER A 31 -2.52 13.96 3.70
CA SER A 31 -2.84 15.39 3.77
C SER A 31 -4.22 15.67 3.18
N LYS A 32 -4.79 16.80 3.60
CA LYS A 32 -6.08 17.29 3.13
C LYS A 32 -5.93 18.75 2.70
N GLU A 33 -6.44 19.08 1.51
CA GLU A 33 -6.49 20.46 1.00
C GLU A 33 -7.93 20.80 0.57
N GLY A 34 -8.65 21.50 1.43
CA GLY A 34 -10.09 21.70 1.25
C GLY A 34 -10.82 20.36 1.27
N GLU A 35 -11.56 20.04 0.20
CA GLU A 35 -12.29 18.77 0.05
C GLU A 35 -11.46 17.64 -0.55
N LYS A 36 -10.18 17.88 -0.85
CA LYS A 36 -9.31 16.90 -1.50
C LYS A 36 -8.45 16.16 -0.50
N TYR A 37 -8.29 14.86 -0.72
CA TYR A 37 -7.51 13.96 0.13
C TYR A 37 -6.36 13.36 -0.65
N TYR A 38 -5.19 13.36 -0.03
CA TYR A 38 -3.95 12.89 -0.64
C TYR A 38 -3.23 11.86 0.22
N VAL A 39 -2.67 10.86 -0.45
CA VAL A 39 -1.70 9.94 0.12
C VAL A 39 -0.32 10.26 -0.42
N HIS A 40 0.66 10.27 0.46
CA HIS A 40 2.07 10.54 0.16
C HIS A 40 2.88 9.27 0.43
N LEU A 41 3.55 8.76 -0.60
CA LEU A 41 4.47 7.62 -0.50
C LEU A 41 5.89 8.07 -0.86
N MET A 42 6.85 7.84 0.04
CA MET A 42 8.26 8.09 -0.24
C MET A 42 8.90 6.84 -0.84
N ILE A 43 9.63 7.01 -1.95
CA ILE A 43 10.42 5.97 -2.60
C ILE A 43 11.87 6.44 -2.67
N ASP A 44 12.78 5.64 -2.12
CA ASP A 44 14.22 5.95 -2.02
C ASP A 44 15.00 5.57 -3.30
N ASP A 45 14.41 5.79 -4.48
CA ASP A 45 15.02 5.50 -5.79
C ASP A 45 14.45 6.42 -6.89
N ASP A 46 15.27 7.37 -7.33
CA ASP A 46 14.92 8.38 -8.33
C ASP A 46 14.99 7.85 -9.79
N GLU A 47 15.66 6.72 -10.03
CA GLU A 47 15.83 6.16 -11.38
C GLU A 47 14.66 5.26 -11.80
N LEU A 48 13.86 4.78 -10.84
CA LEU A 48 12.69 3.96 -11.09
C LEU A 48 11.64 4.65 -11.96
N LYS A 49 11.24 3.94 -13.03
CA LYS A 49 10.14 4.32 -13.89
C LYS A 49 8.83 3.78 -13.33
N LEU A 50 7.98 4.71 -12.90
CA LEU A 50 6.67 4.42 -12.34
C LEU A 50 5.63 4.38 -13.46
N LYS A 51 4.85 3.29 -13.50
CA LYS A 51 3.91 3.02 -14.59
C LYS A 51 2.47 3.33 -14.20
N GLU A 52 2.05 2.78 -13.06
CA GLU A 52 0.66 2.84 -12.62
C GLU A 52 0.61 2.79 -11.09
N CYS A 53 -0.34 3.51 -10.50
CA CYS A 53 -0.70 3.34 -9.11
C CYS A 53 -2.15 2.86 -9.03
N LYS A 54 -2.40 1.80 -8.27
CA LYS A 54 -3.75 1.29 -8.00
C LYS A 54 -4.04 1.36 -6.52
N ILE A 55 -5.23 1.80 -6.18
CA ILE A 55 -5.79 1.61 -4.85
C ILE A 55 -6.65 0.36 -4.86
N SER A 56 -6.61 -0.42 -3.79
CA SER A 56 -7.51 -1.54 -3.57
C SER A 56 -8.01 -1.62 -2.15
N SER A 57 -9.15 -2.28 -1.96
CA SER A 57 -9.63 -2.72 -0.65
C SER A 57 -9.75 -4.25 -0.64
N GLY A 58 -9.47 -4.88 0.50
CA GLY A 58 -9.67 -6.32 0.69
C GLY A 58 -11.14 -6.77 0.54
N TYR A 59 -11.36 -8.09 0.48
CA TYR A 59 -12.69 -8.70 0.48
C TYR A 59 -13.25 -8.79 1.90
N HIS A 60 -14.47 -8.30 2.16
CA HIS A 60 -15.16 -8.57 3.44
C HIS A 60 -16.68 -8.68 3.31
N LYS A 61 -17.27 -9.69 3.97
CA LYS A 61 -18.70 -10.06 4.20
C LYS A 61 -19.67 -10.05 2.99
N ASN A 62 -19.61 -9.08 2.08
CA ASN A 62 -20.45 -8.95 0.87
C ASN A 62 -19.68 -9.20 -0.45
N ASN A 63 -18.42 -9.63 -0.39
CA ASN A 63 -17.60 -10.03 -1.55
C ASN A 63 -17.28 -8.93 -2.58
N THR A 64 -17.50 -7.65 -2.27
CA THR A 64 -17.23 -6.55 -3.21
C THR A 64 -15.79 -6.08 -3.08
N TYR A 65 -14.93 -6.52 -4.00
CA TYR A 65 -13.58 -5.97 -4.17
C TYR A 65 -13.66 -4.60 -4.84
N TYR A 66 -13.00 -3.60 -4.26
CA TYR A 66 -12.79 -2.31 -4.89
C TYR A 66 -11.34 -2.23 -5.38
N SER A 67 -11.16 -1.85 -6.63
CA SER A 67 -9.86 -1.41 -7.14
C SER A 67 -10.02 -0.37 -8.22
N LYS A 68 -9.15 0.63 -8.21
CA LYS A 68 -9.14 1.74 -9.17
C LYS A 68 -7.72 2.21 -9.41
N SER A 69 -7.40 2.52 -10.66
CA SER A 69 -6.16 3.23 -10.98
C SER A 69 -6.30 4.69 -10.56
N VAL A 70 -5.30 5.20 -9.83
CA VAL A 70 -5.30 6.55 -9.27
C VAL A 70 -4.21 7.39 -9.92
N SER A 71 -4.51 8.66 -10.16
CA SER A 71 -3.51 9.60 -10.66
C SER A 71 -2.56 9.99 -9.54
N PHE A 72 -1.29 10.12 -9.88
CA PHE A 72 -0.26 10.58 -8.97
C PHE A 72 0.61 11.66 -9.62
N LYS A 73 1.18 12.51 -8.78
CA LYS A 73 2.26 13.44 -9.12
C LYS A 73 3.52 13.01 -8.39
N THR A 74 4.66 13.40 -8.93
CA THR A 74 5.97 13.10 -8.36
C THR A 74 6.67 14.39 -7.98
N GLU A 75 7.10 14.49 -6.74
CA GLU A 75 7.98 15.56 -6.27
C GLU A 75 9.33 14.97 -5.88
N HIS A 76 10.42 15.64 -6.28
CA HIS A 76 11.77 15.17 -6.00
C HIS A 76 12.29 15.82 -4.73
N HIS A 77 12.74 15.00 -3.79
CA HIS A 77 13.33 15.41 -2.53
C HIS A 77 14.77 14.92 -2.44
N ARG A 78 15.55 15.48 -1.50
CA ARG A 78 16.94 15.02 -1.28
C ARG A 78 17.06 13.56 -0.87
N MET A 79 15.99 12.98 -0.34
CA MET A 79 15.96 11.61 0.18
C MET A 79 15.23 10.63 -0.74
N GLY A 80 14.86 11.05 -1.95
CA GLY A 80 14.12 10.23 -2.92
C GLY A 80 12.93 10.97 -3.52
N ARG A 81 11.99 10.23 -4.07
CA ARG A 81 10.81 10.76 -4.74
C ARG A 81 9.57 10.58 -3.87
N GLU A 82 8.79 11.64 -3.73
CA GLU A 82 7.46 11.60 -3.12
C GLU A 82 6.40 11.43 -4.21
N LEU A 83 5.56 10.42 -4.02
CA LEU A 83 4.35 10.22 -4.79
C LEU A 83 3.16 10.84 -4.06
N ILE A 84 2.56 11.86 -4.67
CA ILE A 84 1.36 12.52 -4.17
C ILE A 84 0.17 11.98 -4.97
N ILE A 85 -0.68 11.21 -4.30
CA ILE A 85 -1.74 10.40 -4.93
C ILE A 85 -3.10 10.97 -4.50
N ASP A 86 -3.93 11.38 -5.45
CA ASP A 86 -5.28 11.89 -5.18
C ASP A 86 -6.25 10.72 -4.95
N ILE A 87 -6.80 10.66 -3.74
CA ILE A 87 -7.74 9.62 -3.31
C ILE A 87 -9.11 10.18 -2.95
N THR A 88 -9.42 11.41 -3.38
CA THR A 88 -10.65 12.11 -2.99
C THR A 88 -11.93 11.32 -3.29
N ASP A 89 -11.93 10.63 -4.44
CA ASP A 89 -13.07 9.89 -4.98
C ASP A 89 -13.25 8.48 -4.40
N ILE A 90 -12.40 8.04 -3.47
CA ILE A 90 -12.57 6.72 -2.89
C ILE A 90 -13.73 6.70 -1.89
N PRO A 91 -14.47 5.59 -1.79
CA PRO A 91 -15.55 5.49 -0.81
C PRO A 91 -15.01 5.66 0.63
N LYS A 92 -15.69 6.46 1.45
CA LYS A 92 -15.28 6.72 2.85
C LYS A 92 -16.14 5.96 3.86
N ASN A 93 -17.34 5.59 3.44
CA ASN A 93 -18.38 4.95 4.22
C ASN A 93 -18.27 3.42 4.29
N LEU A 94 -17.17 2.85 3.80
CA LEU A 94 -16.93 1.42 3.83
C LEU A 94 -16.01 1.11 5.00
N PRO A 95 -16.21 0.00 5.74
CA PRO A 95 -15.37 -0.35 6.90
C PRO A 95 -13.98 -0.85 6.48
N TYR A 96 -13.52 -0.47 5.29
CA TYR A 96 -12.39 -1.08 4.61
C TYR A 96 -11.11 -0.30 4.86
N ALA A 97 -10.05 -1.07 5.08
CA ALA A 97 -8.71 -0.58 4.88
C ALA A 97 -8.39 -0.62 3.38
N TYR A 98 -7.73 0.44 2.91
CA TYR A 98 -7.20 0.60 1.58
C TYR A 98 -5.70 0.35 1.59
N ASP A 99 -5.20 -0.21 0.51
CA ASP A 99 -3.77 -0.23 0.20
C ASP A 99 -3.53 0.37 -1.19
N LEU A 100 -2.31 0.86 -1.40
CA LEU A 100 -1.84 1.33 -2.70
C LEU A 100 -0.77 0.38 -3.20
N VAL A 101 -0.85 0.02 -4.47
CA VAL A 101 0.20 -0.71 -5.18
C VAL A 101 0.75 0.19 -6.27
N VAL A 102 2.05 0.47 -6.21
CA VAL A 102 2.79 1.21 -7.23
C VAL A 102 3.52 0.20 -8.09
N TYR A 103 3.12 0.15 -9.36
CA TYR A 103 3.74 -0.69 -10.37
C TYR A 103 4.87 0.04 -11.07
N THR A 104 6.01 -0.62 -11.18
CA THR A 104 7.16 -0.12 -11.92
C THR A 104 7.34 -0.91 -13.22
N ASP A 105 8.23 -0.43 -14.10
CA ASP A 105 8.64 -1.20 -15.28
C ASP A 105 9.65 -2.32 -14.96
N GLU A 106 10.08 -2.44 -13.71
CA GLU A 106 11.05 -3.44 -13.24
C GLU A 106 10.38 -4.58 -12.47
N TRP A 107 11.18 -5.51 -11.95
CA TRP A 107 10.68 -6.68 -11.19
C TRP A 107 10.16 -6.30 -9.80
N PHE A 108 10.30 -5.05 -9.41
CA PHE A 108 10.06 -4.56 -8.07
C PHE A 108 8.86 -3.62 -8.04
N ASN A 109 7.88 -3.93 -7.19
CA ASN A 109 6.72 -3.06 -6.99
C ASN A 109 6.74 -2.54 -5.54
N PHE A 110 5.96 -1.49 -5.29
CA PHE A 110 5.77 -0.99 -3.94
C PHE A 110 4.34 -1.22 -3.50
N LYS A 111 4.15 -1.47 -2.21
CA LYS A 111 2.84 -1.61 -1.59
C LYS A 111 2.77 -0.73 -0.35
N SER A 112 1.72 0.06 -0.17
CA SER A 112 1.54 0.80 1.08
C SER A 112 1.11 -0.13 2.20
N TYR A 113 1.41 0.25 3.45
CA TYR A 113 0.61 -0.21 4.58
C TYR A 113 -0.85 0.21 4.41
N GLU A 114 -1.73 -0.53 5.06
CA GLU A 114 -3.17 -0.32 4.98
C GLU A 114 -3.58 0.98 5.71
N PHE A 115 -4.63 1.64 5.22
CA PHE A 115 -5.14 2.89 5.77
C PHE A 115 -6.65 3.03 5.58
N ALA A 116 -7.33 3.79 6.42
CA ALA A 116 -8.78 3.94 6.38
C ALA A 116 -9.21 5.39 6.67
N PHE A 117 -10.45 5.72 6.32
CA PHE A 117 -11.00 7.05 6.61
C PHE A 117 -11.54 7.09 8.05
N SER A 118 -11.13 8.10 8.82
CA SER A 118 -11.64 8.36 10.16
C SER A 118 -12.62 9.52 10.13
N ASP A 119 -13.90 9.26 10.41
CA ASP A 119 -14.92 10.31 10.54
C ASP A 119 -14.60 11.28 11.69
N LYS A 120 -13.90 10.80 12.72
CA LYS A 120 -13.51 11.60 13.89
C LYS A 120 -12.44 12.64 13.55
N GLU A 121 -11.45 12.24 12.74
CA GLU A 121 -10.37 13.13 12.32
C GLU A 121 -10.67 13.85 11.01
N ASP A 122 -11.75 13.45 10.32
CA ASP A 122 -12.12 13.91 8.98
C ASP A 122 -10.93 13.80 8.01
N ASN A 123 -10.20 12.69 8.13
CA ASN A 123 -8.96 12.41 7.41
C ASN A 123 -8.69 10.90 7.31
N PHE A 124 -7.76 10.53 6.43
CA PHE A 124 -7.23 9.18 6.38
C PHE A 124 -6.15 8.96 7.44
N ILE A 125 -6.15 7.77 8.03
CA ILE A 125 -5.21 7.34 9.06
C ILE A 125 -4.69 5.94 8.74
N LEU A 126 -3.52 5.59 9.28
CA LEU A 126 -3.00 4.23 9.18
C LEU A 126 -3.98 3.26 9.83
N TYR A 127 -4.21 2.13 9.16
CA TYR A 127 -5.03 1.07 9.69
C TYR A 127 -4.20 0.26 10.67
N ASP A 128 -4.55 0.35 11.95
CA ASP A 128 -3.94 -0.43 13.02
C ASP A 128 -5.00 -1.23 13.80
N ARG A 129 -4.55 -2.01 14.79
CA ARG A 129 -5.45 -2.84 15.60
C ARG A 129 -6.41 -2.03 16.46
N ASP A 130 -6.08 -0.77 16.75
CA ASP A 130 -6.92 0.09 17.57
C ASP A 130 -8.11 0.58 16.72
N TYR A 131 -7.89 0.84 15.43
CA TYR A 131 -8.97 1.08 14.45
C TYR A 131 -9.95 -0.09 14.36
N GLU A 132 -9.48 -1.35 14.40
CA GLU A 132 -10.37 -2.52 14.40
C GLU A 132 -11.31 -2.57 15.61
N ALA A 133 -10.87 -2.08 16.77
CA ALA A 133 -11.65 -2.15 18.01
C ALA A 133 -12.84 -1.19 17.99
N ASP A 134 -12.64 0.03 17.46
CA ASP A 134 -13.67 1.07 17.36
C ASP A 134 -14.83 0.67 16.44
N PHE A 135 -14.58 -0.15 15.41
CA PHE A 135 -15.63 -0.63 14.50
C PHE A 135 -16.22 -2.00 14.88
N LYS A 136 -15.56 -2.79 15.74
CA LYS A 136 -16.13 -4.03 16.28
C LYS A 136 -17.24 -3.75 17.31
N SER A 137 -17.11 -2.70 18.13
CA SER A 137 -18.12 -2.33 19.13
C SER A 137 -19.47 -1.92 18.54
N ASP A 138 -19.46 -1.31 17.35
CA ASP A 138 -20.67 -0.87 16.65
C ASP A 138 -21.39 -2.05 15.94
N SER A 139 -20.71 -3.17 15.74
CA SER A 139 -21.29 -4.38 15.14
C SER A 139 -21.96 -5.31 16.15
N ASP A 140 -21.59 -5.22 17.43
CA ASP A 140 -22.16 -6.02 18.52
C ASP A 140 -23.35 -5.33 19.21
N SER A 141 -23.72 -4.12 18.77
CA SER A 141 -24.82 -3.31 19.32
C SER A 141 -26.08 -3.27 18.44
N ASN A 142 -26.19 -4.15 17.43
CA ASN A 142 -27.41 -4.37 16.63
C ASN A 142 -27.98 -5.78 16.79
#